data_AF-A0AAJ6KMS5-F1
#
_entry.id   AF-A0AAJ6KMS5-F1
#
_cell.length_a   1.000
_cell.length_b   1.000
_cell.length_c   1.000
_cell.angle_alpha   90.00
_cell.angle_beta   90.00
_cell.angle_gamma   90.00
#
_symmetry.space_group_name_H-M   'P 1'
#
loop_
_entity.id
_entity.type
_entity.pdbx_description
1 polymer ?
#
loop_
_entity_poly.entity_id
_entity_poly.type
_entity_poly.pdbx_seq_one_letter_code
_entity_poly.pdbx_strand_id
1 'polypeptide(L)' 'MLIAGRGSIQTAGDCSKLIAGADSTWIDGDRSKLLAGSNSFLTAGDRSKRTAGDDCTLMAATAAS' A
#
# COMPACT_ATOMS: atom_id res chain seq x y z
N MET A 1 -8.53 -7.06 6.44
CA MET A 1 -8.79 -5.94 5.52
C MET A 1 -8.75 -4.69 6.36
N LEU A 2 -7.81 -3.80 6.10
CA LEU A 2 -7.65 -2.54 6.82
C LEU A 2 -8.07 -1.40 5.89
N ILE A 3 -8.92 -0.50 6.39
CA ILE A 3 -9.43 0.67 5.66
C ILE A 3 -9.07 1.87 6.52
N ALA A 4 -8.41 2.87 5.96
CA ALA A 4 -8.37 4.17 6.62
C ALA A 4 -8.59 5.33 5.67
N GLY A 5 -8.93 6.45 6.29
CA GLY A 5 -9.28 7.68 5.61
C GLY A 5 -8.08 8.38 4.96
N ARG A 6 -8.36 9.55 4.38
CA ARG A 6 -7.36 10.42 3.78
C ARG A 6 -6.25 10.78 4.77
N GLY A 7 -5.00 10.86 4.30
CA GLY A 7 -3.87 11.25 5.14
C GLY A 7 -3.44 10.19 6.16
N SER A 8 -3.86 8.93 5.98
CA SER A 8 -3.57 7.88 6.95
C SER A 8 -2.23 7.21 6.67
N ILE A 9 -1.56 6.78 7.74
CA ILE A 9 -0.38 5.92 7.68
C ILE A 9 -0.76 4.55 8.22
N GLN A 10 -0.55 3.51 7.44
CA GLN A 10 -0.92 2.15 7.83
C GLN A 10 0.14 1.14 7.44
N THR A 11 0.35 0.19 8.34
CA THR A 11 1.28 -0.93 8.15
C THR A 11 0.51 -2.22 8.30
N ALA A 12 0.67 -3.13 7.34
CA ALA A 12 0.14 -4.49 7.46
C ALA A 12 1.18 -5.52 7.04
N GLY A 13 1.06 -6.71 7.62
CA GLY A 13 1.93 -7.83 7.32
C GLY A 13 1.53 -8.56 6.03
N ASP A 14 2.15 -9.71 5.80
CA ASP A 14 1.97 -10.50 4.59
C ASP A 14 0.51 -10.94 4.37
N CYS A 15 0.15 -11.11 3.10
CA CYS A 15 -1.17 -11.57 2.65
C CYS A 15 -2.33 -10.66 3.10
N SER A 16 -2.04 -9.37 3.31
CA SER A 16 -3.02 -8.38 3.75
C SER A 16 -3.82 -7.79 2.59
N LYS A 17 -4.97 -7.18 2.93
CA LYS A 17 -5.78 -6.39 2.00
C LYS A 17 -5.98 -5.00 2.57
N LEU A 18 -5.64 -3.98 1.80
CA LEU A 18 -5.45 -2.62 2.27
C LEU A 18 -6.18 -1.63 1.37
N ILE A 19 -6.99 -0.75 1.97
CA ILE A 19 -7.69 0.33 1.27
C ILE A 19 -7.29 1.68 1.89
N ALA A 20 -6.54 2.48 1.14
CA ALA A 20 -6.12 3.82 1.49
C ALA A 20 -7.05 4.90 0.93
N GLY A 21 -7.28 5.96 1.71
CA GLY A 21 -7.71 7.23 1.16
C GLY A 21 -6.60 7.91 0.32
N ALA A 22 -6.90 9.09 -0.23
CA ALA A 22 -5.89 9.93 -0.87
C ALA A 22 -4.83 10.41 0.13
N ASP A 23 -3.68 10.87 -0.37
CA ASP A 23 -2.58 11.43 0.42
C ASP A 23 -2.10 10.49 1.55
N SER A 24 -2.20 9.17 1.33
CA SER A 24 -1.94 8.19 2.37
C SER A 24 -0.60 7.49 2.17
N THR A 25 0.01 7.05 3.26
CA THR A 25 1.24 6.23 3.21
C THR A 25 0.93 4.81 3.69
N TRP A 26 1.30 3.82 2.89
CA TRP A 26 1.11 2.43 3.22
C TRP A 26 2.38 1.61 3.14
N ILE A 27 2.49 0.68 4.08
CA ILE A 27 3.53 -0.32 4.13
C ILE A 27 2.85 -1.68 4.24
N ASP A 28 3.16 -2.56 3.31
CA ASP A 28 2.50 -3.84 3.14
C ASP A 28 3.53 -4.95 2.94
N GLY A 29 3.24 -6.13 3.47
CA GLY A 29 4.04 -7.34 3.29
C GLY A 29 3.85 -8.02 1.94
N ASP A 30 4.37 -9.23 1.84
CA ASP A 30 4.36 -10.04 0.62
C ASP A 30 2.97 -10.57 0.28
N ARG A 31 2.69 -10.75 -1.01
CA ARG A 31 1.43 -11.32 -1.55
C ARG A 31 0.16 -10.58 -1.15
N SER A 32 0.29 -9.32 -0.81
CA SER A 32 -0.84 -8.52 -0.37
C SER A 32 -1.51 -7.75 -1.51
N LYS A 33 -2.67 -7.17 -1.21
CA LYS A 33 -3.45 -6.36 -2.16
C LYS A 33 -3.68 -4.98 -1.60
N LEU A 34 -3.22 -3.97 -2.32
CA LEU A 34 -3.32 -2.59 -1.92
C LEU A 34 -4.11 -1.77 -2.94
N LEU A 35 -5.09 -1.02 -2.44
CA LEU A 35 -5.96 -0.13 -3.20
C LEU A 35 -5.89 1.26 -2.57
N ALA A 36 -5.46 2.29 -3.30
CA ALA A 36 -5.19 3.60 -2.72
C ALA A 36 -5.70 4.75 -3.57
N GLY A 37 -6.08 5.84 -2.90
CA GLY A 37 -6.43 7.10 -3.56
C GLY A 37 -5.22 7.83 -4.12
N SER A 38 -5.46 8.93 -4.84
CA SER A 38 -4.42 9.75 -5.49
C SER A 38 -3.40 10.32 -4.50
N ASN A 39 -2.22 10.68 -5.00
CA ASN A 39 -1.13 11.31 -4.26
C ASN A 39 -0.63 10.49 -3.05
N SER A 40 -0.70 9.16 -3.15
CA SER A 40 -0.33 8.24 -2.06
C SER A 40 1.05 7.63 -2.22
N PHE A 41 1.67 7.26 -1.10
CA PHE A 41 2.96 6.56 -1.04
C PHE A 41 2.74 5.12 -0.61
N LEU A 42 3.18 4.16 -1.42
CA LEU A 42 2.75 2.77 -1.32
C LEU A 42 3.95 1.86 -1.40
N THR A 43 4.32 1.27 -0.27
CA THR A 43 5.40 0.31 -0.15
C THR A 43 4.79 -1.07 0.02
N ALA A 44 5.00 -1.98 -0.92
CA ALA A 44 4.46 -3.34 -0.83
C ALA A 44 5.52 -4.40 -1.13
N GLY A 45 5.44 -5.52 -0.43
CA GLY A 45 6.34 -6.67 -0.59
C GLY A 45 6.19 -7.38 -1.92
N ASP A 46 6.94 -8.48 -2.05
CA ASP A 46 7.03 -9.28 -3.26
C ASP A 46 5.70 -9.95 -3.60
N ARG A 47 5.44 -10.11 -4.91
CA ARG A 47 4.16 -10.64 -5.45
C ARG A 47 2.90 -9.90 -4.98
N SER A 48 3.02 -8.66 -4.50
CA SER A 48 1.87 -7.82 -4.15
C SER A 48 1.15 -7.27 -5.39
N LYS A 49 -0.17 -7.03 -5.27
CA LYS A 49 -0.97 -6.34 -6.28
C LYS A 49 -1.32 -4.94 -5.79
N ARG A 50 -0.96 -3.92 -6.57
CA ARG A 50 -1.15 -2.51 -6.25
C ARG A 50 -2.09 -1.87 -7.27
N THR A 51 -3.07 -1.15 -6.78
CA THR A 51 -3.98 -0.30 -7.58
C THR A 51 -4.05 1.04 -6.88
N ALA A 52 -3.57 2.09 -7.54
CA ALA A 52 -3.49 3.42 -6.95
C ALA A 52 -4.06 4.45 -7.93
N GLY A 53 -4.55 5.57 -7.39
CA GLY A 53 -4.96 6.72 -8.19
C GLY A 53 -3.77 7.47 -8.80
N ASP A 54 -4.04 8.66 -9.33
CA ASP A 54 -3.05 9.50 -9.98
C ASP A 54 -1.96 9.97 -9.00
N ASP A 55 -0.76 10.27 -9.51
CA ASP A 55 0.40 10.78 -8.76
C ASP A 55 0.82 9.94 -7.54
N CYS A 56 0.62 8.62 -7.62
CA CYS A 56 1.04 7.72 -6.55
C CYS A 56 2.49 7.24 -6.74
N THR A 57 3.24 7.22 -5.65
CA THR A 57 4.59 6.63 -5.62
C THR A 57 4.51 5.19 -5.14
N LEU A 58 4.83 4.24 -6.01
CA LEU A 58 4.85 2.81 -5.70
C LEU A 58 6.28 2.32 -5.46
N MET A 59 6.63 2.08 -4.20
CA MET A 59 7.86 1.37 -3.84
C MET A 59 7.58 -0.12 -3.68
N ALA A 60 8.48 -0.96 -4.18
CA ALA A 60 8.52 -2.37 -3.80
C ALA A 60 9.38 -2.48 -2.54
N ALA A 61 8.86 -3.07 -1.46
CA ALA A 61 9.68 -3.51 -0.35
C ALA A 61 10.46 -4.73 -0.85
N THR A 62 11.66 -4.50 -1.36
CA THR A 62 12.57 -5.60 -1.66
C THR A 62 13.03 -6.15 -0.31
N ALA A 63 12.51 -7.31 0.11
CA ALA A 63 13.21 -8.07 1.13
C ALA A 63 14.57 -8.43 0.52
N ALA A 64 15.64 -7.79 1.00
CA ALA A 64 16.99 -8.24 0.70
C ALA A 64 17.08 -9.68 1.20
N SER A 65 17.12 -10.63 0.27
CA SER A 65 17.44 -12.03 0.51
C SER A 65 18.90 -12.19 0.91
#